data_AF-A0A2K3MS00-F1
#
_entry.id   AF-A0A2K3MS00-F1
#
_cell.length_a   1.000
_cell.length_b   1.000
_cell.length_c   1.000
_cell.angle_alpha   90.00
_cell.angle_beta   90.00
_cell.angle_gamma   90.00
#
_symmetry.space_group_name_H-M   'P 1'
#
loop_
_entity.id
_entity.type
_entity.pdbx_description
1 polymer ?
#
loop_
_entity_poly.entity_id
_entity_poly.type
_entity_poly.pdbx_seq_one_letter_code
_entity_poly.pdbx_strand_id
1 'polypeptide(L)'
;YVGKLVGRYYDSQGNPTKYLKGVEAKAARGAQLLEQQKIEEAKQPSCSSRWSQDEGGEVWCDVGYPRLVQRPLEIALTGKMSKRCACFEESQLDQPGLEVYEGCDYHANRCKA
;
A
#
# COMPACT_ATOMS: atom_id res chain seq x y z
N TYR A 1 -16.74 -29.59 -8.16
CA TYR A 1 -17.75 -28.52 -8.16
C TYR A 1 -18.15 -28.28 -6.72
N VAL A 2 -18.10 -27.03 -6.24
CA VAL A 2 -18.62 -26.65 -4.91
C VAL A 2 -20.07 -26.19 -5.09
N GLY A 3 -21.00 -26.74 -4.30
CA GLY A 3 -22.43 -26.43 -4.40
C GLY A 3 -22.74 -24.96 -4.07
N LYS A 4 -23.85 -24.45 -4.61
CA LYS A 4 -24.35 -23.08 -4.34
C LYS A 4 -25.37 -23.12 -3.21
N LEU A 5 -25.23 -22.21 -2.24
CA LEU A 5 -26.16 -22.09 -1.11
C LEU A 5 -27.30 -21.12 -1.47
N VAL A 6 -28.53 -21.62 -1.37
CA VAL A 6 -29.74 -20.79 -1.48
C VAL A 6 -29.79 -19.80 -0.32
N GLY A 7 -29.93 -18.51 -0.61
CA GLY A 7 -29.98 -17.45 0.39
C GLY A 7 -29.59 -16.08 -0.17
N ARG A 8 -28.75 -15.35 0.55
CA ARG A 8 -28.41 -13.96 0.23
C ARG A 8 -27.78 -13.78 -1.16
N TYR A 9 -26.98 -14.74 -1.61
CA TYR A 9 -26.18 -14.63 -2.82
C TYR A 9 -26.70 -15.44 -4.02
N TYR A 10 -27.37 -16.57 -3.77
CA TYR A 10 -27.99 -17.39 -4.81
C TYR A 10 -29.45 -17.67 -4.46
N ASP A 11 -30.33 -17.66 -5.46
CA ASP A 11 -31.74 -18.04 -5.28
C ASP A 11 -31.95 -19.57 -5.34
N SER A 12 -33.19 -20.01 -5.21
CA SER A 12 -33.57 -21.43 -5.26
C SER A 12 -33.31 -22.11 -6.60
N GLN A 13 -33.09 -21.33 -7.68
CA GLN A 13 -32.72 -21.83 -9.00
C GLN A 13 -31.18 -21.80 -9.21
N GLY A 14 -30.41 -21.32 -8.23
CA GLY A 14 -28.97 -21.21 -8.30
C GLY A 14 -28.47 -19.98 -9.08
N ASN A 15 -29.34 -19.01 -9.36
CA ASN A 15 -28.99 -17.77 -10.04
C ASN A 15 -28.40 -16.74 -9.06
N PRO A 16 -27.42 -15.93 -9.48
CA PRO A 16 -26.84 -14.88 -8.66
C PRO A 16 -27.86 -13.76 -8.36
N THR A 17 -28.01 -13.41 -7.09
CA THR A 17 -28.87 -12.30 -6.68
C THR A 17 -28.19 -10.94 -6.93
N LYS A 18 -28.95 -9.84 -6.82
CA LYS A 18 -28.39 -8.48 -6.85
C LYS A 18 -27.30 -8.24 -5.80
N TYR A 19 -27.36 -8.95 -4.66
CA TYR A 19 -26.38 -8.81 -3.59
C TYR A 19 -25.04 -9.43 -3.98
N LEU A 20 -25.05 -10.60 -4.63
CA LEU A 20 -23.83 -11.23 -5.11
C LEU A 20 -23.15 -10.34 -6.16
N LYS A 21 -23.92 -9.88 -7.15
CA LYS A 21 -23.41 -8.94 -8.17
C LYS A 21 -22.79 -7.68 -7.54
N GLY A 22 -23.42 -7.14 -6.50
CA GLY A 22 -22.89 -5.97 -5.78
C GLY A 22 -21.60 -6.26 -5.03
N VAL A 23 -21.46 -7.42 -4.40
CA VAL A 23 -20.23 -7.84 -3.72
C VAL A 23 -19.11 -8.12 -4.72
N GLU A 24 -19.40 -8.82 -5.81
CA GLU A 24 -18.45 -9.10 -6.88
C GLU A 24 -17.96 -7.81 -7.55
N ALA A 25 -18.85 -6.86 -7.83
CA ALA A 25 -18.47 -5.57 -8.39
C ALA A 25 -17.55 -4.77 -7.44
N LYS A 26 -17.81 -4.80 -6.13
CA LYS A 26 -16.92 -4.18 -5.13
C LYS A 26 -15.57 -4.88 -5.05
N ALA A 27 -15.55 -6.21 -5.08
CA ALA A 27 -14.32 -7.00 -5.07
C ALA A 27 -13.47 -6.73 -6.32
N ALA A 28 -14.10 -6.70 -7.51
CA ALA A 28 -13.45 -6.40 -8.77
C ALA A 28 -12.84 -4.98 -8.77
N ARG A 29 -13.59 -3.98 -8.30
CA ARG A 29 -13.06 -2.62 -8.13
C ARG A 29 -11.89 -2.57 -7.14
N GLY A 30 -11.98 -3.31 -6.04
CA GLY A 30 -10.90 -3.42 -5.06
C GLY A 30 -9.62 -4.00 -5.68
N ALA A 31 -9.74 -5.06 -6.47
CA ALA A 31 -8.63 -5.66 -7.18
C ALA A 31 -7.99 -4.70 -8.20
N GLN A 32 -8.80 -3.93 -8.93
CA GLN A 32 -8.30 -2.90 -9.86
C GLN A 32 -7.50 -1.81 -9.15
N LEU A 33 -8.00 -1.32 -8.01
CA LEU A 33 -7.30 -0.30 -7.21
C LEU A 33 -5.99 -0.83 -6.62
N LEU A 34 -5.98 -2.08 -6.15
CA LEU A 34 -4.76 -2.74 -5.67
C LEU A 34 -3.70 -2.85 -6.78
N GLU A 35 -4.12 -3.19 -8.01
CA GLU A 35 -3.19 -3.29 -9.13
C GLU A 35 -2.64 -1.92 -9.55
N GLN A 36 -3.50 -0.90 -9.63
CA GLN A 36 -3.07 0.47 -9.87
C GLN A 36 -2.08 0.95 -8.81
N GLN A 37 -2.34 0.65 -7.54
CA GLN A 37 -1.43 0.98 -6.45
C GLN A 37 -0.07 0.32 -6.63
N LYS A 38 -0.01 -0.97 -6.98
CA LYS A 38 1.27 -1.65 -7.25
C LYS A 38 2.04 -1.02 -8.41
N ILE A 39 1.35 -0.65 -9.48
CA ILE A 39 1.97 -0.01 -10.65
C ILE A 39 2.57 1.34 -10.26
N GLU A 40 1.84 2.16 -9.49
CA GLU A 40 2.35 3.45 -9.00
C GLU A 40 3.51 3.26 -8.01
N GLU A 41 3.40 2.30 -7.09
CA GLU A 41 4.46 2.01 -6.12
C GLU A 41 5.73 1.47 -6.77
N ALA A 42 5.60 0.71 -7.86
CA ALA A 42 6.73 0.17 -8.62
C ALA A 42 7.57 1.25 -9.33
N LYS A 43 7.02 2.46 -9.54
CA LYS A 43 7.78 3.59 -10.10
C LYS A 43 8.88 4.09 -9.16
N GLN A 44 8.72 3.89 -7.85
CA GLN A 44 9.70 4.32 -6.86
C GLN A 44 10.17 3.14 -5.99
N PRO A 45 11.48 2.83 -5.98
CA PRO A 45 12.01 1.70 -5.22
C PRO A 45 11.64 1.81 -3.74
N SER A 46 11.25 0.68 -3.15
CA SER A 46 10.99 0.59 -1.71
C SER A 46 12.29 0.58 -0.92
N CYS A 47 12.25 1.10 0.30
CA CYS A 47 13.40 1.03 1.20
C CYS A 47 13.60 -0.39 1.72
N SER A 48 14.85 -0.72 2.00
CA SER A 48 15.19 -1.85 2.87
C SER A 48 14.82 -1.52 4.31
N SER A 49 14.44 -2.53 5.09
CA SER A 49 14.13 -2.36 6.51
C SER A 49 14.56 -3.56 7.33
N ARG A 50 14.89 -3.31 8.60
CA ARG A 50 15.20 -4.34 9.59
C ARG A 50 14.60 -3.94 10.93
N TRP A 51 14.33 -4.94 11.76
CA TRP A 51 13.95 -4.73 13.14
C TRP A 51 14.71 -5.71 14.03
N SER A 52 15.22 -5.22 15.15
CA SER A 52 15.77 -6.06 16.21
C SER A 52 15.22 -5.60 17.55
N GLN A 53 15.28 -6.50 18.54
CA GLN A 53 14.79 -6.20 19.89
C GLN A 53 15.60 -5.09 20.55
N ASP A 54 16.91 -5.05 20.33
CA ASP A 54 17.82 -4.11 20.99
C ASP A 54 17.87 -2.73 20.29
N GLU A 55 17.80 -2.71 18.96
CA GLU A 55 17.99 -1.48 18.18
C GLU A 55 16.68 -0.88 17.65
N GLY A 56 15.57 -1.62 17.74
CA GLY A 56 14.29 -1.25 17.16
C GLY A 56 14.28 -1.34 15.63
N GLY A 57 13.40 -0.56 15.00
CA GLY A 57 13.25 -0.50 13.55
C GLY A 57 14.28 0.41 12.90
N GLU A 58 14.77 0.00 11.74
CA GLU A 58 15.66 0.79 10.90
C GLU A 58 15.30 0.60 9.44
N VAL A 59 15.42 1.68 8.67
CA VAL A 59 15.17 1.74 7.23
C VAL A 59 16.36 2.34 6.52
N TRP A 60 16.64 1.88 5.31
CA TRP A 60 17.71 2.45 4.50
C TRP A 60 17.48 2.28 3.00
N CYS A 61 18.26 3.05 2.25
CA CYS A 61 18.35 3.00 0.81
C CYS A 61 19.81 2.75 0.42
N ASP A 62 20.06 1.74 -0.42
CA ASP A 62 21.41 1.48 -0.93
C ASP A 62 21.83 2.60 -1.91
N VAL A 63 20.86 3.16 -2.63
CA VAL A 63 21.01 4.34 -3.49
C VAL A 63 19.93 5.36 -3.13
N GLY A 64 20.34 6.59 -2.82
CA GLY A 64 19.45 7.69 -2.46
C GLY A 64 19.08 7.74 -0.97
N TYR A 65 17.95 8.38 -0.68
CA TYR A 65 17.52 8.74 0.66
C TYR A 65 16.10 8.24 0.95
N PRO A 66 15.86 7.61 2.12
CA PRO A 66 14.54 7.12 2.49
C PRO A 66 13.59 8.28 2.78
N ARG A 67 12.39 8.23 2.19
CA ARG A 67 11.28 9.15 2.46
C ARG A 67 9.98 8.40 2.71
N LEU A 68 9.19 8.93 3.63
CA LEU A 68 7.83 8.50 3.88
C LEU A 68 6.91 9.15 2.86
N VAL A 69 6.17 8.32 2.11
CA VAL A 69 5.20 8.74 1.09
C VAL A 69 3.84 8.16 1.39
N GLN A 70 2.78 8.94 1.15
CA GLN A 70 1.42 8.51 1.39
C GLN A 70 0.96 7.46 0.36
N ARG A 71 0.05 6.57 0.78
CA ARG A 71 -0.62 5.61 -0.11
C ARG A 71 -2.09 6.01 -0.34
N PRO A 72 -2.36 6.98 -1.23
CA PRO A 72 -3.71 7.54 -1.38
C PRO A 72 -4.73 6.53 -1.91
N LEU A 73 -4.33 5.62 -2.80
CA LEU A 73 -5.22 4.61 -3.37
C LEU A 73 -5.68 3.57 -2.33
N GLU A 74 -4.88 3.34 -1.29
CA GLU A 74 -5.20 2.39 -0.21
C GLU A 74 -6.39 2.86 0.65
N ILE A 75 -6.62 4.17 0.75
CA ILE A 75 -7.76 4.74 1.50
C ILE A 75 -9.09 4.25 0.92
N ALA A 76 -9.19 4.15 -0.41
CA ALA A 76 -10.40 3.68 -1.07
C ALA A 76 -10.71 2.21 -0.74
N LEU A 77 -9.71 1.46 -0.27
CA LEU A 77 -9.81 0.05 0.11
C LEU A 77 -10.02 -0.14 1.60
N THR A 78 -9.25 0.56 2.43
CA THR A 78 -9.17 0.33 3.88
C THR A 78 -9.88 1.41 4.71
N GLY A 79 -10.21 2.55 4.11
CA GLY A 79 -10.70 3.74 4.80
C GLY A 79 -9.64 4.46 5.63
N LYS A 80 -8.37 4.06 5.55
CA LYS A 80 -7.27 4.64 6.33
C LYS A 80 -6.15 5.11 5.41
N MET A 81 -5.56 6.25 5.79
CA MET A 81 -4.32 6.74 5.20
C MET A 81 -3.15 6.00 5.82
N SER A 82 -2.31 5.41 4.98
CA SER A 82 -1.05 4.81 5.39
C SER A 82 0.11 5.50 4.68
N LYS A 83 1.32 5.35 5.23
CA LYS A 83 2.57 5.78 4.62
C LYS A 83 3.42 4.55 4.31
N ARG A 84 4.28 4.65 3.30
CA ARG A 84 5.33 3.67 3.00
C ARG A 84 6.67 4.37 2.87
N CYS A 85 7.75 3.61 2.99
CA CYS A 85 9.08 4.11 2.65
C CYS A 85 9.36 3.94 1.16
N ALA A 86 9.97 4.94 0.53
CA ALA A 86 10.54 4.85 -0.80
C ALA A 86 11.88 5.60 -0.87
N CYS A 87 12.80 5.13 -1.72
CA CYS A 87 14.13 5.71 -1.88
C CYS A 87 14.14 6.74 -2.99
N PHE A 88 14.56 7.97 -2.72
CA PHE A 88 14.63 9.07 -3.70
C PHE A 88 16.06 9.53 -3.95
N GLU A 89 16.34 9.97 -5.17
CA GLU A 89 17.60 10.66 -5.48
C GLU A 89 17.60 12.08 -4.91
N GLU A 90 18.78 12.68 -4.76
CA GLU A 90 18.95 14.03 -4.23
C GLU A 90 18.14 15.09 -5.00
N SER A 91 18.14 14.97 -6.34
CA SER A 91 17.39 15.84 -7.25
C SER A 91 15.87 15.78 -7.08
N GLN A 92 15.36 14.75 -6.39
CA GLN A 92 13.95 14.50 -6.19
C GLN A 92 13.45 14.89 -4.79
N LEU A 93 14.34 15.27 -3.87
CA LEU A 93 13.98 15.48 -2.46
C LEU A 93 13.08 16.70 -2.24
N ASP A 94 13.12 17.68 -3.13
CA ASP A 94 12.29 18.89 -3.06
C ASP A 94 10.85 18.68 -3.54
N GLN A 95 10.49 17.45 -3.94
CA GLN A 95 9.12 17.12 -4.33
C GLN A 95 8.17 17.23 -3.12
N PRO A 96 6.95 17.76 -3.32
CA PRO A 96 5.97 17.84 -2.25
C PRO A 96 5.49 16.46 -1.80
N GLY A 97 5.17 16.33 -0.51
CA GLY A 97 4.62 15.09 0.05
C GLY A 97 5.66 14.03 0.42
N LEU A 98 6.95 14.37 0.37
CA LEU A 98 8.02 13.57 0.94
C LEU A 98 8.24 13.96 2.40
N GLU A 99 8.13 13.00 3.30
CA GLU A 99 8.36 13.20 4.72
C GLU A 99 9.65 12.51 5.18
N VAL A 100 10.41 13.15 6.06
CA VAL A 100 11.62 12.58 6.67
C VAL A 100 11.23 11.87 7.97
N TYR A 101 11.93 10.78 8.29
CA TYR A 101 11.76 10.10 9.58
C TYR A 101 12.12 11.02 10.74
N GLU A 102 11.41 10.89 11.85
CA GLU A 102 11.63 11.70 13.04
C GLU A 102 13.07 11.55 13.55
N GLY A 103 13.76 12.67 13.72
CA GLY A 103 15.16 12.69 14.17
C GLY A 103 16.20 12.21 13.14
N CYS A 104 15.79 11.94 11.90
CA CYS A 104 16.73 11.59 10.83
C CYS A 104 17.26 12.84 10.12
N ASP A 105 18.55 12.84 9.77
CA ASP A 105 19.12 13.89 8.95
C ASP A 105 18.53 13.87 7.53
N TYR A 106 18.37 15.04 6.92
CA TYR A 106 17.76 15.16 5.59
C TYR A 106 18.53 14.37 4.52
N HIS A 107 19.86 14.31 4.59
CA HIS A 107 20.69 13.55 3.66
C HIS A 107 21.23 12.25 4.28
N ALA A 108 20.57 11.71 5.30
CA ALA A 108 20.90 10.37 5.78
C ALA A 108 20.32 9.29 4.86
N ASN A 109 21.13 8.28 4.55
CA ASN A 109 20.70 7.09 3.80
C ASN A 109 20.16 5.97 4.70
N ARG A 110 20.27 6.10 6.03
CA ARG A 110 19.76 5.16 7.05
C ARG A 110 19.05 5.96 8.15
N CYS A 111 17.84 5.56 8.50
CA CYS A 111 17.01 6.22 9.52
C CYS A 111 16.42 5.19 10.49
N LYS A 112 16.09 5.63 11.72
CA LYS A 112 15.23 4.86 12.63
C LYS A 112 13.78 4.91 12.13
N ALA A 113 13.11 3.76 12.19
CA ALA A 113 11.75 3.57 11.67
C ALA A 113 10.67 3.90 12.69
#